data_AF-A0A7W0NSW2-F1
#
_entry.id   AF-A0A7W0NSW2-F1
#
_cell.length_a   1.000
_cell.length_b   1.000
_cell.length_c   1.000
_cell.angle_alpha   90.00
_cell.angle_beta   90.00
_cell.angle_gamma   90.00
#
_symmetry.space_group_name_H-M   'P 1'
#
loop_
_entity.id
_entity.type
_entity.pdbx_description
1 polymer ?
#
loop_
_entity_poly.entity_id
_entity_poly.type
_entity_poly.pdbx_seq_one_letter_code
_entity_poly.pdbx_strand_id
1 'polypeptide(L)'
;MDWEFFERPTAGDGYAAAQSRIIIEGDHSISPFEIFVREVLQNSLDASREGQKVRVRFRIRTISLPGPRGLFLDAIGWSKLKERVAAANRVRKNRLEPPEFGDPAILEKDPLRVLEIVESGTIGLVGPEAVLNENDERRLPNETPKAYIALTRDDARREKQGLGSGGTYGLGKAVLWAASEIQTVVFFSRLSVPHSGTVHRAAGQARLGSHFLNNKPFRGLCYGGDRRDGWCRPVRDEAARTLATRLGADTRPSDGDSGTTIIIPFWAAPEGDQPGILDHALIARYAARYFWPAIVDDSLEVTATSSDGNDVSAADLLSHYEPFIQLYKRTNSGVPGLKDVAPEKIDFTVPKGPPPRTEGPTKTFARVAMTFVAEAEV
;
A
#
# COMPACT_ATOMS: atom_id res chain seq x y z
N MET A 1 -19.09 7.39 3.12
CA MET A 1 -18.95 6.08 3.78
C MET A 1 -19.12 6.27 5.28
N ASP A 2 -19.50 5.22 6.01
CA ASP A 2 -19.60 5.25 7.48
C ASP A 2 -18.40 4.52 8.13
N TRP A 3 -18.22 4.67 9.44
CA TRP A 3 -17.10 4.14 10.21
C TRP A 3 -17.56 3.31 11.41
N GLU A 4 -16.84 2.21 11.63
CA GLU A 4 -16.89 1.40 12.84
C GLU A 4 -15.67 1.72 13.71
N PHE A 5 -15.95 2.10 14.95
CA PHE A 5 -14.96 2.46 15.96
C PHE A 5 -15.01 1.41 17.09
N PHE A 6 -13.88 0.76 17.37
CA PHE A 6 -13.84 -0.29 18.38
C PHE A 6 -13.64 0.31 19.78
N GLU A 7 -14.63 0.12 20.65
CA GLU A 7 -14.50 0.40 22.07
C GLU A 7 -13.43 -0.53 22.69
N ARG A 8 -12.69 -0.03 23.68
CA ARG A 8 -11.76 -0.83 24.47
C ARG A 8 -12.50 -1.36 25.71
N PRO A 9 -12.36 -2.63 26.10
CA PRO A 9 -12.90 -3.09 27.38
C PRO A 9 -12.32 -2.31 28.56
N THR A 10 -13.16 -2.02 29.55
CA THR A 10 -12.81 -1.22 30.73
C THR A 10 -11.96 -1.98 31.74
N ALA A 11 -12.16 -3.28 31.85
CA ALA A 11 -11.28 -4.19 32.57
C ALA A 11 -10.13 -4.56 31.64
N GLY A 12 -8.94 -4.02 31.88
CA GLY A 12 -7.78 -4.14 31.00
C GLY A 12 -7.53 -5.56 30.52
N ASP A 13 -7.89 -5.83 29.28
CA ASP A 13 -7.56 -7.03 28.54
C ASP A 13 -6.37 -6.72 27.63
N GLY A 14 -5.50 -7.72 27.41
CA GLY A 14 -4.24 -7.61 26.66
C GLY A 14 -4.38 -7.27 25.17
N TYR A 15 -5.57 -6.84 24.71
CA TYR A 15 -5.72 -6.22 23.41
C TYR A 15 -5.02 -4.85 23.44
N ALA A 16 -3.80 -4.83 22.91
CA ALA A 16 -2.98 -3.64 22.83
C ALA A 16 -3.79 -2.46 22.25
N ALA A 17 -3.71 -1.32 22.93
CA ALA A 17 -4.12 -0.05 22.36
C ALA A 17 -3.48 0.15 20.99
N ALA A 18 -4.08 1.00 20.16
CA ALA A 18 -3.36 1.48 19.01
C ALA A 18 -1.96 2.03 19.42
N GLN A 19 -0.82 1.35 19.17
CA GLN A 19 0.47 2.04 19.09
C GLN A 19 0.35 3.03 17.95
N SER A 20 0.18 4.28 18.34
CA SER A 20 -0.52 5.26 17.55
C SER A 20 0.35 5.86 16.44
N ARG A 21 1.68 5.70 16.56
CA ARG A 21 2.66 6.30 15.65
C ARG A 21 3.21 5.22 14.73
N ILE A 22 2.82 5.25 13.46
CA ILE A 22 3.51 4.48 12.43
C ILE A 22 4.74 5.29 12.07
N ILE A 23 5.88 4.93 12.63
CA ILE A 23 7.16 5.50 12.24
C ILE A 23 7.80 4.53 11.25
N ILE A 24 8.09 5.05 10.07
CA ILE A 24 8.97 4.36 9.12
C ILE A 24 10.35 4.96 9.37
N GLU A 25 11.18 4.23 10.10
CA GLU A 25 12.60 4.57 10.20
C GLU A 25 13.31 3.83 9.07
N GLY A 26 13.92 4.61 8.18
CA GLY A 26 14.98 4.07 7.35
C GLY A 26 16.18 3.73 8.23
N ASP A 27 16.94 2.69 7.87
CA ASP A 27 18.36 2.76 8.23
C ASP A 27 18.96 3.98 7.51
N HIS A 28 20.12 4.47 7.95
CA HIS A 28 20.71 5.70 7.40
C HIS A 28 20.99 5.65 5.87
N SER A 29 20.72 4.52 5.19
CA SER A 29 20.94 4.33 3.75
C SER A 29 19.68 4.42 2.87
N ILE A 30 18.46 4.35 3.42
CA ILE A 30 17.20 4.38 2.64
C ILE A 30 16.19 5.31 3.31
N SER A 31 15.69 6.31 2.58
CA SER A 31 14.69 7.25 3.12
C SER A 31 13.30 6.61 3.29
N PRO A 32 12.45 7.15 4.20
CA PRO A 32 11.05 6.74 4.33
C PRO A 32 10.26 6.81 3.03
N PHE A 33 10.55 7.79 2.16
CA PHE A 33 9.89 7.91 0.86
C PHE A 33 10.32 6.80 -0.12
N GLU A 34 11.59 6.39 -0.09
CA GLU A 34 12.04 5.22 -0.86
C GLU A 34 11.32 3.94 -0.41
N ILE A 35 11.19 3.75 0.91
CA ILE A 35 10.44 2.61 1.47
C ILE A 35 8.98 2.66 0.99
N PHE A 36 8.32 3.83 1.07
CA PHE A 36 6.96 4.00 0.59
C PHE A 36 6.78 3.56 -0.87
N VAL A 37 7.61 4.04 -1.78
CA VAL A 37 7.50 3.70 -3.21
C VAL A 37 7.77 2.20 -3.45
N ARG A 38 8.79 1.64 -2.78
CA ARG A 38 9.11 0.22 -2.88
C ARG A 38 7.96 -0.67 -2.44
N GLU A 39 7.40 -0.41 -1.27
CA GLU A 39 6.34 -1.22 -0.72
C GLU A 39 5.05 -1.10 -1.55
N VAL A 40 4.71 0.09 -2.05
CA VAL A 40 3.55 0.27 -2.94
C VAL A 40 3.70 -0.54 -4.25
N LEU A 41 4.86 -0.44 -4.89
CA LEU A 41 5.10 -1.12 -6.17
C LEU A 41 5.26 -2.63 -6.01
N GLN A 42 5.89 -3.11 -4.93
CA GLN A 42 5.93 -4.53 -4.57
C GLN A 42 4.53 -5.09 -4.37
N ASN A 43 3.69 -4.42 -3.56
CA ASN A 43 2.31 -4.86 -3.36
C ASN A 43 1.51 -4.91 -4.68
N SER A 44 1.77 -3.98 -5.60
CA SER A 44 1.10 -3.96 -6.91
C SER A 44 1.55 -5.13 -7.81
N LEU A 45 2.85 -5.44 -7.81
CA LEU A 45 3.41 -6.58 -8.56
C LEU A 45 2.98 -7.92 -7.99
N ASP A 46 2.92 -8.06 -6.66
CA ASP A 46 2.43 -9.27 -5.98
C ASP A 46 0.95 -9.52 -6.26
N ALA A 47 0.19 -8.46 -6.57
CA ALA A 47 -1.21 -8.53 -6.99
C ALA A 47 -1.37 -8.72 -8.51
N SER A 48 -0.29 -8.86 -9.28
CA SER A 48 -0.35 -8.99 -10.74
C SER A 48 -1.20 -10.17 -11.19
N ARG A 49 -1.86 -10.00 -12.33
CA ARG A 49 -2.53 -11.09 -13.03
C ARG A 49 -1.56 -11.73 -14.01
N GLU A 50 -1.65 -13.05 -14.13
CA GLU A 50 -0.80 -13.81 -15.05
C GLU A 50 -0.93 -13.26 -16.49
N GLY A 51 0.22 -12.98 -17.11
CA GLY A 51 0.31 -12.45 -18.46
C GLY A 51 -0.22 -11.02 -18.65
N GLN A 52 -0.50 -10.28 -17.56
CA GLN A 52 -0.92 -8.87 -17.63
C GLN A 52 0.20 -7.94 -17.18
N LYS A 53 0.39 -6.86 -17.94
CA LYS A 53 1.26 -5.75 -17.52
C LYS A 53 0.61 -5.00 -16.36
N VAL A 54 1.35 -4.82 -15.27
CA VAL A 54 0.92 -3.98 -14.15
C VAL A 54 1.19 -2.52 -14.51
N ARG A 55 0.18 -1.65 -14.38
CA ARG A 55 0.37 -0.20 -14.52
C ARG A 55 0.00 0.48 -13.23
N VAL A 56 0.92 1.26 -12.67
CA VAL A 56 0.74 2.01 -11.42
C VAL A 56 0.89 3.49 -11.73
N ARG A 57 -0.19 4.25 -11.54
CA ARG A 57 -0.19 5.71 -11.70
C ARG A 57 -0.35 6.39 -10.35
N PHE A 58 0.65 7.16 -9.94
CA PHE A 58 0.58 8.05 -8.79
C PHE A 58 0.02 9.40 -9.25
N ARG A 59 -1.02 9.90 -8.59
CA ARG A 59 -1.60 11.21 -8.89
C ARG A 59 -1.72 12.03 -7.62
N ILE A 60 -0.96 13.11 -7.55
CA ILE A 60 -1.04 14.08 -6.48
C ILE A 60 -2.09 15.11 -6.87
N ARG A 61 -3.10 15.31 -6.03
CA ARG A 61 -4.16 16.32 -6.25
C ARG A 61 -4.19 17.31 -5.11
N THR A 62 -4.57 18.54 -5.47
CA THR A 62 -4.92 19.58 -4.50
C THR A 62 -6.35 20.00 -4.74
N ILE A 63 -7.24 19.74 -3.78
CA ILE A 63 -8.67 20.03 -3.87
C ILE A 63 -8.97 21.27 -3.02
N SER A 64 -9.03 22.44 -3.66
CA SER A 64 -9.27 23.72 -2.98
C SER A 64 -10.71 24.21 -3.08
N LEU A 65 -11.44 23.85 -4.13
CA LEU A 65 -12.78 24.38 -4.38
C LEU A 65 -13.80 23.83 -3.35
N PRO A 66 -14.65 24.68 -2.73
CA PRO A 66 -15.57 24.25 -1.67
C PRO A 66 -16.49 23.08 -2.04
N GLY A 67 -17.02 23.05 -3.27
CA GLY A 67 -17.91 21.99 -3.75
C GLY A 67 -17.23 20.61 -3.80
N PRO A 68 -16.21 20.42 -4.67
CA PRO A 68 -15.45 19.17 -4.73
C PRO A 68 -14.84 18.75 -3.39
N ARG A 69 -14.33 19.72 -2.61
CA ARG A 69 -13.77 19.46 -1.29
C ARG A 69 -14.83 18.93 -0.32
N GLY A 70 -16.01 19.55 -0.29
CA GLY A 70 -17.13 19.10 0.53
C GLY A 70 -17.61 17.70 0.15
N LEU A 71 -17.73 17.41 -1.15
CA LEU A 71 -18.10 16.08 -1.64
C LEU A 71 -17.10 15.00 -1.21
N PHE A 72 -15.80 15.29 -1.30
CA PHE A 72 -14.73 14.39 -0.88
C PHE A 72 -14.78 14.16 0.64
N LEU A 73 -14.87 15.23 1.44
CA LEU A 73 -14.89 15.12 2.90
C LEU A 73 -16.12 14.35 3.40
N ASP A 74 -17.29 14.58 2.81
CA ASP A 74 -18.48 13.80 3.13
C ASP A 74 -18.33 12.34 2.68
N ALA A 75 -17.67 12.10 1.53
CA ALA A 75 -17.44 10.76 1.01
C ALA A 75 -16.57 9.93 1.96
N ILE A 76 -15.49 10.49 2.51
CA ILE A 76 -14.64 9.81 3.50
C ILE A 76 -15.27 9.78 4.91
N GLY A 77 -16.44 10.39 5.13
CA GLY A 77 -17.07 10.45 6.45
C GLY A 77 -16.29 11.34 7.44
N TRP A 78 -15.72 12.45 6.96
CA TRP A 78 -14.83 13.33 7.72
C TRP A 78 -15.46 13.85 9.03
N SER A 79 -16.76 14.10 9.05
CA SER A 79 -17.48 14.56 10.25
C SER A 79 -17.29 13.65 11.46
N LYS A 80 -17.26 12.33 11.26
CA LYS A 80 -17.00 11.33 12.31
C LYS A 80 -15.51 11.18 12.60
N LEU A 81 -14.68 11.18 11.56
CA LEU A 81 -13.22 11.04 11.72
C LEU A 81 -12.61 12.22 12.49
N LYS A 82 -13.04 13.45 12.22
CA LYS A 82 -12.43 14.64 12.82
C LYS A 82 -12.57 14.68 14.35
N GLU A 83 -13.70 14.24 14.88
CA GLU A 83 -13.92 14.14 16.33
C GLU A 83 -12.93 13.15 16.98
N ARG A 84 -12.64 12.07 16.25
CA ARG A 84 -11.76 10.98 16.68
C ARG A 84 -10.30 11.38 16.62
N VAL A 85 -9.90 12.05 15.54
CA VAL A 85 -8.58 12.67 15.38
C VAL A 85 -8.32 13.67 16.51
N ALA A 86 -9.26 14.59 16.76
CA ALA A 86 -9.16 15.55 17.85
C ALA A 86 -9.07 14.87 19.23
N ALA A 87 -9.86 13.82 19.47
CA ALA A 87 -9.81 13.06 20.71
C ALA A 87 -8.48 12.34 20.93
N ALA A 88 -7.89 11.77 19.87
CA ALA A 88 -6.58 11.12 19.93
C ALA A 88 -5.46 12.12 20.21
N ASN A 89 -5.44 13.26 19.51
CA ASN A 89 -4.47 14.34 19.78
C ASN A 89 -4.58 14.89 21.21
N ARG A 90 -5.79 14.98 21.77
CA ARG A 90 -6.01 15.43 23.16
C ARG A 90 -5.31 14.53 24.19
N VAL A 91 -5.31 13.21 23.97
CA VAL A 91 -4.62 12.26 24.85
C VAL A 91 -3.12 12.53 24.89
N ARG A 92 -2.50 12.77 23.73
CA ARG A 92 -1.07 13.11 23.64
C ARG A 92 -0.76 14.46 24.29
N LYS A 93 -1.57 15.46 24.00
CA LYS A 93 -1.44 16.80 24.61
C LYS A 93 -1.49 16.73 26.15
N ASN A 94 -2.40 15.93 26.71
CA ASN A 94 -2.50 15.72 28.17
C ASN A 94 -1.27 15.00 28.75
N ARG A 95 -0.50 14.30 27.94
CA ARG A 95 0.79 13.67 28.29
C ARG A 95 1.99 14.56 27.99
N LEU A 96 1.78 15.80 27.55
CA LEU A 96 2.83 16.72 27.10
C LEU A 96 3.65 16.18 25.91
N GLU A 97 3.03 15.33 25.10
CA GLU A 97 3.62 14.79 23.86
C GLU A 97 3.14 15.61 22.65
N PRO A 98 3.95 15.70 21.57
CA PRO A 98 3.50 16.35 20.34
C PRO A 98 2.25 15.66 19.77
N PRO A 99 1.38 16.42 19.06
CA PRO A 99 0.26 15.81 18.34
C PRO A 99 0.81 14.84 17.30
N GLU A 100 0.02 13.81 17.04
CA GLU A 100 0.40 12.73 16.13
C GLU A 100 -0.31 12.84 14.79
N PHE A 101 -1.48 13.46 14.80
CA PHE A 101 -2.29 13.70 13.62
C PHE A 101 -2.38 15.20 13.35
N GLY A 102 -2.64 15.57 12.10
CA GLY A 102 -2.93 16.95 11.72
C GLY A 102 -4.09 17.52 12.54
N ASP A 103 -4.02 18.81 12.89
CA ASP A 103 -5.10 19.48 13.61
C ASP A 103 -6.32 19.63 12.69
N PRO A 104 -7.49 19.05 13.04
CA PRO A 104 -8.70 19.18 12.23
C PRO A 104 -9.06 20.63 11.87
N ALA A 105 -8.77 21.60 12.74
CA ALA A 105 -9.07 23.01 12.48
C ALA A 105 -8.16 23.64 11.42
N ILE A 106 -6.94 23.12 11.26
CA ILE A 106 -5.99 23.51 10.21
C ILE A 106 -6.35 22.78 8.92
N LEU A 107 -6.52 21.46 8.99
CA LEU A 107 -6.90 20.60 7.86
C LEU A 107 -8.22 21.04 7.19
N GLU A 108 -9.16 21.62 7.96
CA GLU A 108 -10.41 22.15 7.42
C GLU A 108 -10.26 23.44 6.61
N LYS A 109 -9.20 24.22 6.85
CA LYS A 109 -8.91 25.50 6.18
C LYS A 109 -7.99 25.32 4.98
N ASP A 110 -7.05 24.39 5.07
CA ASP A 110 -6.04 24.20 4.05
C ASP A 110 -6.61 23.48 2.81
N PRO A 111 -6.00 23.71 1.63
CA PRO A 111 -6.25 22.89 0.45
C PRO A 111 -6.04 21.41 0.76
N LEU A 112 -7.01 20.58 0.38
CA LEU A 112 -6.93 19.15 0.63
C LEU A 112 -5.95 18.51 -0.35
N ARG A 113 -4.76 18.12 0.13
CA ARG A 113 -3.82 17.28 -0.62
C ARG A 113 -4.28 15.83 -0.58
N VAL A 114 -4.29 15.16 -1.73
CA VAL A 114 -4.67 13.75 -1.87
C VAL A 114 -3.64 13.07 -2.76
N LEU A 115 -3.15 11.91 -2.35
CA LEU A 115 -2.44 11.00 -3.24
C LEU A 115 -3.39 9.88 -3.67
N GLU A 116 -3.51 9.67 -4.96
CA GLU A 116 -4.13 8.48 -5.54
C GLU A 116 -3.06 7.58 -6.14
N ILE A 117 -3.10 6.30 -5.81
CA ILE A 117 -2.29 5.25 -6.45
C ILE A 117 -3.27 4.37 -7.21
N VAL A 118 -3.26 4.48 -8.53
CA VAL A 118 -4.15 3.76 -9.43
C VAL A 118 -3.37 2.59 -10.03
N GLU A 119 -3.59 1.39 -9.52
CA GLU A 119 -3.04 0.16 -10.12
C GLU A 119 -4.07 -0.52 -11.06
N SER A 120 -3.59 -1.11 -12.15
CA SER A 120 -4.37 -1.89 -13.11
C SER A 120 -3.55 -3.09 -13.61
N GLY A 121 -4.22 -4.10 -14.16
CA GLY A 121 -3.57 -5.38 -14.47
C GLY A 121 -3.37 -6.27 -13.23
N THR A 122 -3.98 -5.90 -12.10
CA THR A 122 -3.91 -6.65 -10.84
C THR A 122 -5.23 -7.35 -10.54
N ILE A 123 -5.22 -8.27 -9.57
CA ILE A 123 -6.39 -9.05 -9.18
C ILE A 123 -7.50 -8.19 -8.54
N GLY A 124 -7.15 -6.99 -8.05
CA GLY A 124 -8.00 -6.16 -7.22
C GLY A 124 -8.19 -6.73 -5.82
N LEU A 125 -9.00 -6.06 -5.00
CA LEU A 125 -9.38 -6.56 -3.69
C LEU A 125 -10.37 -7.69 -3.91
N VAL A 126 -9.91 -8.93 -4.13
CA VAL A 126 -10.72 -10.15 -4.21
C VAL A 126 -10.77 -10.89 -2.87
N GLY A 127 -11.65 -11.90 -2.78
CA GLY A 127 -11.81 -12.74 -1.59
C GLY A 127 -12.79 -12.23 -0.53
N PRO A 128 -12.88 -12.94 0.61
CA PRO A 128 -13.88 -12.71 1.66
C PRO A 128 -13.81 -11.31 2.27
N GLU A 129 -14.92 -10.87 2.88
CA GLU A 129 -15.03 -9.56 3.53
C GLU A 129 -14.74 -9.59 5.03
N ALA A 130 -14.85 -10.77 5.64
CA ALA A 130 -14.59 -11.05 7.04
C ALA A 130 -14.16 -12.51 7.19
N VAL A 131 -13.54 -12.82 8.34
CA VAL A 131 -13.30 -14.20 8.75
C VAL A 131 -14.55 -14.70 9.45
N LEU A 132 -15.35 -15.53 8.77
CA LEU A 132 -16.58 -16.10 9.32
C LEU A 132 -16.44 -17.60 9.62
N ASN A 133 -15.45 -18.26 9.03
CA ASN A 133 -15.15 -19.67 9.25
C ASN A 133 -13.63 -19.95 9.13
N GLU A 134 -13.20 -21.17 9.47
CA GLU A 134 -11.80 -21.59 9.42
C GLU A 134 -11.18 -21.50 8.02
N ASN A 135 -11.97 -21.64 6.96
CA ASN A 135 -11.50 -21.52 5.59
C ASN A 135 -11.25 -20.05 5.22
N ASP A 136 -11.92 -19.09 5.86
CA ASP A 136 -11.62 -17.66 5.70
C ASP A 136 -10.29 -17.26 6.39
N GLU A 137 -9.79 -18.08 7.31
CA GLU A 137 -8.46 -17.94 7.94
C GLU A 137 -7.34 -18.66 7.16
N ARG A 138 -7.59 -19.88 6.65
CA ARG A 138 -6.55 -20.70 6.02
C ARG A 138 -6.27 -20.30 4.56
N ARG A 139 -5.00 -20.19 4.15
CA ARG A 139 -4.67 -20.07 2.72
C ARG A 139 -4.69 -21.46 2.09
N LEU A 140 -5.71 -21.76 1.29
CA LEU A 140 -5.82 -23.02 0.58
C LEU A 140 -5.23 -22.91 -0.84
N PRO A 141 -4.56 -23.94 -1.36
CA PRO A 141 -4.09 -23.96 -2.75
C PRO A 141 -5.27 -23.78 -3.72
N ASN A 142 -5.05 -23.04 -4.80
CA ASN A 142 -6.02 -22.78 -5.88
C ASN A 142 -7.29 -22.01 -5.49
N GLU A 143 -7.32 -21.38 -4.31
CA GLU A 143 -8.41 -20.47 -3.94
C GLU A 143 -8.15 -19.02 -4.34
N THR A 144 -9.25 -18.26 -4.46
CA THR A 144 -9.18 -16.82 -4.70
C THR A 144 -8.38 -16.16 -3.57
N PRO A 145 -7.37 -15.32 -3.88
CA PRO A 145 -6.61 -14.62 -2.86
C PRO A 145 -7.50 -13.78 -1.94
N LYS A 146 -7.13 -13.69 -0.66
CA LYS A 146 -7.87 -12.92 0.36
C LYS A 146 -7.42 -11.47 0.43
N ALA A 147 -7.25 -10.85 -0.74
CA ALA A 147 -6.63 -9.53 -0.88
C ALA A 147 -7.36 -8.44 -0.11
N TYR A 148 -8.70 -8.53 0.00
CA TYR A 148 -9.47 -7.55 0.77
C TYR A 148 -9.19 -7.57 2.26
N ILE A 149 -9.25 -8.74 2.92
CA ILE A 149 -8.92 -8.84 4.34
C ILE A 149 -7.46 -8.43 4.55
N ALA A 150 -6.55 -8.94 3.71
CA ALA A 150 -5.13 -8.67 3.80
C ALA A 150 -4.79 -7.17 3.77
N LEU A 151 -5.41 -6.37 2.90
CA LEU A 151 -5.09 -4.95 2.78
C LEU A 151 -5.94 -4.06 3.69
N THR A 152 -7.22 -4.41 3.90
CA THR A 152 -8.21 -3.48 4.50
C THR A 152 -8.62 -3.85 5.93
N ARG A 153 -8.35 -5.08 6.39
CA ARG A 153 -8.77 -5.58 7.71
C ARG A 153 -7.62 -5.99 8.60
N ASP A 154 -6.56 -6.56 8.03
CA ASP A 154 -5.44 -7.00 8.86
C ASP A 154 -4.78 -5.78 9.52
N ASP A 155 -4.64 -5.86 10.84
CA ASP A 155 -3.83 -4.94 11.61
C ASP A 155 -2.36 -5.30 11.36
N ALA A 156 -1.62 -4.42 10.69
CA ALA A 156 -0.24 -4.66 10.30
C ALA A 156 0.71 -4.89 11.50
N ARG A 157 0.22 -4.72 12.74
CA ARG A 157 0.97 -4.92 13.98
C ARG A 157 0.99 -6.35 14.50
N ARG A 158 0.15 -7.25 13.99
CA ARG A 158 0.21 -8.66 14.42
C ARG A 158 1.50 -9.34 13.98
N GLU A 159 2.34 -8.66 13.21
CA GLU A 159 3.60 -9.18 12.73
C GLU A 159 4.77 -8.47 13.42
N LYS A 160 5.43 -9.18 14.33
CA LYS A 160 6.62 -8.72 15.04
C LYS A 160 7.73 -8.35 14.06
N GLN A 161 8.35 -7.21 14.31
CA GLN A 161 9.52 -6.69 13.62
C GLN A 161 10.73 -7.61 13.76
N GLY A 162 11.37 -7.87 12.63
CA GLY A 162 12.77 -8.27 12.52
C GLY A 162 13.34 -7.62 11.27
N LEU A 163 14.04 -6.50 11.43
CA LEU A 163 14.84 -5.87 10.36
C LEU A 163 16.01 -6.83 10.07
N GLY A 164 15.98 -7.53 8.94
CA GLY A 164 17.12 -8.37 8.52
C GLY A 164 16.84 -9.57 7.62
N SER A 165 15.60 -9.88 7.27
CA SER A 165 15.30 -10.93 6.28
C SER A 165 14.24 -10.42 5.30
N GLY A 166 14.47 -10.59 4.00
CA GLY A 166 13.62 -10.06 2.91
C GLY A 166 12.18 -10.58 2.89
N GLY A 167 11.37 -10.13 3.85
CA GLY A 167 9.96 -10.51 3.98
C GLY A 167 9.39 -10.06 5.32
N THR A 168 9.28 -8.75 5.54
CA THR A 168 8.65 -8.16 6.73
C THR A 168 7.21 -7.78 6.39
N TYR A 169 6.29 -8.76 6.41
CA TYR A 169 4.91 -8.60 5.94
C TYR A 169 4.02 -7.59 6.73
N GLY A 170 4.56 -6.97 7.80
CA GLY A 170 3.85 -5.99 8.63
C GLY A 170 4.27 -4.53 8.45
N LEU A 171 5.50 -4.26 7.99
CA LEU A 171 5.95 -2.88 7.73
C LEU A 171 5.37 -2.36 6.40
N GLY A 172 5.21 -3.26 5.43
CA GLY A 172 4.96 -2.89 4.04
C GLY A 172 3.67 -2.12 3.79
N LYS A 173 2.55 -2.55 4.39
CA LYS A 173 1.28 -1.83 4.22
C LYS A 173 1.22 -0.57 5.08
N ALA A 174 1.93 -0.55 6.21
CA ALA A 174 1.89 0.53 7.19
C ALA A 174 2.25 1.90 6.56
N VAL A 175 3.06 1.89 5.51
CA VAL A 175 3.49 3.07 4.78
C VAL A 175 2.35 3.90 4.19
N LEU A 176 1.25 3.25 3.79
CA LEU A 176 0.07 3.92 3.24
C LEU A 176 -0.60 4.83 4.27
N TRP A 177 -0.74 4.34 5.50
CA TRP A 177 -1.35 5.12 6.58
C TRP A 177 -0.39 6.18 7.13
N ALA A 178 0.91 5.87 7.23
CA ALA A 178 1.91 6.84 7.68
C ALA A 178 1.95 8.11 6.83
N ALA A 179 1.61 7.99 5.54
CA ALA A 179 1.64 9.08 4.59
C ALA A 179 0.33 9.91 4.50
N SER A 180 -0.58 9.72 5.46
CA SER A 180 -1.76 10.57 5.66
C SER A 180 -1.66 11.27 7.03
N GLU A 181 -1.90 12.58 7.08
CA GLU A 181 -1.89 13.34 8.34
C GLU A 181 -2.89 12.82 9.40
N ILE A 182 -3.90 12.06 9.00
CA ILE A 182 -4.89 11.45 9.90
C ILE A 182 -4.84 9.91 9.91
N GLN A 183 -3.73 9.33 9.45
CA GLN A 183 -3.54 7.89 9.24
C GLN A 183 -4.75 7.16 8.67
N THR A 184 -5.33 7.68 7.59
CA THR A 184 -6.54 7.16 6.96
C THR A 184 -6.25 6.84 5.50
N VAL A 185 -6.76 5.71 5.01
CA VAL A 185 -6.67 5.29 3.62
C VAL A 185 -8.02 4.78 3.17
N VAL A 186 -8.43 5.14 1.94
CA VAL A 186 -9.63 4.62 1.29
C VAL A 186 -9.22 3.84 0.05
N PHE A 187 -9.85 2.70 -0.15
CA PHE A 187 -9.62 1.81 -1.27
C PHE A 187 -10.89 1.76 -2.11
N PHE A 188 -10.75 1.81 -3.42
CA PHE A 188 -11.79 1.48 -4.38
C PHE A 188 -11.23 0.47 -5.37
N SER A 189 -11.91 -0.65 -5.58
CA SER A 189 -11.37 -1.74 -6.41
C SER A 189 -12.44 -2.31 -7.32
N ARG A 190 -12.01 -2.65 -8.54
CA ARG A 190 -12.71 -3.57 -9.42
C ARG A 190 -12.06 -4.94 -9.31
N LEU A 191 -12.86 -5.95 -9.03
CA LEU A 191 -12.42 -7.32 -8.81
C LEU A 191 -12.19 -8.03 -10.14
N SER A 192 -11.06 -8.75 -10.26
CA SER A 192 -10.83 -9.66 -11.38
C SER A 192 -11.74 -10.90 -11.33
N VAL A 193 -12.11 -11.32 -10.12
CA VAL A 193 -13.05 -12.41 -9.86
C VAL A 193 -14.12 -11.89 -8.91
N PRO A 194 -15.40 -11.83 -9.33
CA PRO A 194 -16.48 -11.37 -8.46
C PRO A 194 -16.55 -12.18 -7.17
N HIS A 195 -16.84 -11.53 -6.06
CA HIS A 195 -17.02 -12.20 -4.77
C HIS A 195 -18.44 -12.00 -4.27
N SER A 196 -19.20 -13.09 -4.10
CA SER A 196 -20.62 -13.03 -3.69
C SER A 196 -21.46 -12.07 -4.57
N GLY A 197 -21.21 -12.09 -5.89
CA GLY A 197 -21.87 -11.21 -6.87
C GLY A 197 -21.33 -9.77 -6.93
N THR A 198 -20.40 -9.37 -6.05
CA THR A 198 -19.80 -8.03 -6.03
C THR A 198 -18.66 -7.93 -7.05
N VAL A 199 -18.68 -6.89 -7.89
CA VAL A 199 -17.66 -6.60 -8.90
C VAL A 199 -16.84 -5.37 -8.52
N HIS A 200 -17.46 -4.38 -7.89
CA HIS A 200 -16.75 -3.22 -7.35
C HIS A 200 -16.91 -3.16 -5.84
N ARG A 201 -15.84 -2.84 -5.12
CA ARG A 201 -15.96 -2.56 -3.69
C ARG A 201 -15.07 -1.45 -3.22
N ALA A 202 -15.53 -0.75 -2.19
CA ALA A 202 -14.77 0.27 -1.50
C ALA A 202 -14.71 0.01 0.01
N ALA A 203 -13.59 0.35 0.61
CA ALA A 203 -13.38 0.23 2.05
C ALA A 203 -12.43 1.33 2.54
N GLY A 204 -12.54 1.67 3.81
CA GLY A 204 -11.64 2.60 4.48
C GLY A 204 -10.96 1.92 5.67
N GLN A 205 -9.78 2.38 6.03
CA GLN A 205 -9.17 2.04 7.31
C GLN A 205 -8.49 3.28 7.87
N ALA A 206 -8.77 3.58 9.14
CA ALA A 206 -8.10 4.63 9.89
C ALA A 206 -7.39 4.00 11.10
N ARG A 207 -6.13 4.38 11.31
CA ARG A 207 -5.29 3.91 12.41
C ARG A 207 -5.01 5.07 13.34
N LEU A 208 -5.96 5.38 14.20
CA LEU A 208 -5.82 6.47 15.16
C LEU A 208 -5.19 5.97 16.45
N GLY A 209 -4.70 6.88 17.28
CA GLY A 209 -4.29 6.56 18.64
C GLY A 209 -5.49 6.19 19.52
N SER A 210 -5.22 5.41 20.58
CA SER A 210 -6.24 5.15 21.60
C SER A 210 -6.72 6.44 22.22
N HIS A 211 -8.04 6.60 22.35
CA HIS A 211 -8.63 7.85 22.79
C HIS A 211 -9.91 7.65 23.59
N PHE A 212 -10.33 8.70 24.28
CA PHE A 212 -11.66 8.76 24.90
C PHE A 212 -12.55 9.72 24.11
N LEU A 213 -13.78 9.30 23.85
CA LEU A 213 -14.82 10.16 23.31
C LEU A 213 -16.10 9.90 24.10
N ASN A 214 -16.72 10.95 24.63
CA ASN A 214 -17.93 10.86 25.47
C ASN A 214 -17.76 9.85 26.63
N ASN A 215 -16.64 9.93 27.34
CA ASN A 215 -16.26 9.03 28.45
C ASN A 215 -16.12 7.54 28.10
N LYS A 216 -16.13 7.19 26.81
CA LYS A 216 -15.90 5.82 26.34
C LYS A 216 -14.49 5.66 25.79
N PRO A 217 -13.75 4.60 26.18
CA PRO A 217 -12.42 4.32 25.64
C PRO A 217 -12.51 3.65 24.26
N PHE A 218 -11.65 4.03 23.33
CA PHE A 218 -11.55 3.47 21.99
C PHE A 218 -10.13 2.98 21.69
N ARG A 219 -10.04 1.90 20.91
CA ARG A 219 -8.78 1.27 20.54
C ARG A 219 -7.98 2.10 19.53
N GLY A 220 -8.66 2.82 18.64
CA GLY A 220 -8.07 3.71 17.63
C GLY A 220 -8.06 3.15 16.21
N LEU A 221 -8.03 1.82 16.03
CA LEU A 221 -8.30 1.17 14.74
C LEU A 221 -9.77 1.33 14.36
N CYS A 222 -10.05 1.65 13.10
CA CYS A 222 -11.40 1.87 12.59
C CYS A 222 -11.52 1.36 11.16
N TYR A 223 -12.68 0.80 10.80
CA TYR A 223 -13.00 0.38 9.44
C TYR A 223 -14.10 1.23 8.84
N GLY A 224 -13.88 1.68 7.60
CA GLY A 224 -14.79 2.50 6.83
C GLY A 224 -15.50 1.69 5.74
N GLY A 225 -16.77 1.98 5.47
CA GLY A 225 -17.58 1.19 4.56
C GLY A 225 -19.08 1.43 4.70
N ASP A 226 -19.86 0.35 4.52
CA ASP A 226 -21.30 0.31 4.73
C ASP A 226 -21.57 -0.38 6.09
N ARG A 227 -22.04 0.40 7.07
CA ARG A 227 -22.27 -0.07 8.43
C ARG A 227 -23.65 -0.74 8.52
N ARG A 228 -23.68 -2.06 8.50
CA ARG A 228 -24.88 -2.90 8.65
C ARG A 228 -24.58 -4.14 9.48
N ASP A 229 -25.59 -4.73 10.11
CA ASP A 229 -25.47 -6.05 10.77
C ASP A 229 -24.35 -6.15 11.83
N GLY A 230 -24.09 -5.06 12.54
CA GLY A 230 -23.16 -5.05 13.68
C GLY A 230 -21.67 -4.91 13.33
N TRP A 231 -21.28 -4.80 12.06
CA TRP A 231 -19.91 -4.50 11.65
C TRP A 231 -19.86 -3.67 10.35
N CYS A 232 -18.72 -3.06 10.04
CA CYS A 232 -18.57 -2.28 8.82
C CYS A 232 -18.24 -3.18 7.65
N ARG A 233 -19.11 -3.35 6.64
CA ARG A 233 -18.86 -4.11 5.40
C ARG A 233 -18.23 -3.21 4.33
N PRO A 234 -17.58 -3.73 3.28
CA PRO A 234 -17.26 -2.86 2.15
C PRO A 234 -18.53 -2.29 1.51
N VAL A 235 -18.43 -1.08 0.98
CA VAL A 235 -19.43 -0.54 0.06
C VAL A 235 -19.32 -1.32 -1.25
N ARG A 236 -20.45 -1.71 -1.87
CA ARG A 236 -20.47 -2.58 -3.06
C ARG A 236 -21.05 -1.88 -4.29
N ASP A 237 -20.56 -2.30 -5.45
CA ASP A 237 -21.08 -2.05 -6.79
C ASP A 237 -21.44 -0.57 -7.02
N GLU A 238 -22.71 -0.27 -7.31
CA GLU A 238 -23.14 1.10 -7.63
C GLU A 238 -22.80 2.11 -6.52
N ALA A 239 -22.98 1.72 -5.26
CA ALA A 239 -22.63 2.58 -4.13
C ALA A 239 -21.12 2.78 -4.04
N ALA A 240 -20.31 1.79 -4.41
CA ALA A 240 -18.86 1.91 -4.45
C ALA A 240 -18.41 2.84 -5.59
N ARG A 241 -19.03 2.75 -6.77
CA ARG A 241 -18.76 3.65 -7.91
C ARG A 241 -19.20 5.08 -7.64
N THR A 242 -20.35 5.25 -6.98
CA THR A 242 -20.81 6.56 -6.49
C THR A 242 -19.79 7.13 -5.49
N LEU A 243 -19.27 6.31 -4.57
CA LEU A 243 -18.22 6.74 -3.64
C LEU A 243 -16.95 7.16 -4.39
N ALA A 244 -16.48 6.37 -5.36
CA ALA A 244 -15.32 6.71 -6.19
C ALA A 244 -15.50 8.05 -6.91
N THR A 245 -16.67 8.27 -7.53
CA THR A 245 -17.01 9.53 -8.21
C THR A 245 -16.92 10.72 -7.25
N ARG A 246 -17.46 10.58 -6.03
CA ARG A 246 -17.42 11.64 -5.02
C ARG A 246 -16.02 11.91 -4.46
N LEU A 247 -15.14 10.90 -4.51
CA LEU A 247 -13.71 11.05 -4.21
C LEU A 247 -12.92 11.60 -5.41
N GLY A 248 -13.55 11.75 -6.57
CA GLY A 248 -12.92 12.16 -7.82
C GLY A 248 -11.97 11.11 -8.40
N ALA A 249 -12.17 9.84 -8.04
CA ALA A 249 -11.40 8.71 -8.56
C ALA A 249 -12.08 8.11 -9.80
N ASP A 250 -11.29 7.41 -10.63
CA ASP A 250 -11.80 6.62 -11.74
C ASP A 250 -12.75 5.51 -11.24
N THR A 251 -13.90 5.34 -11.90
CA THR A 251 -14.92 4.36 -11.54
C THR A 251 -14.66 2.97 -12.10
N ARG A 252 -13.63 2.80 -12.96
CA ARG A 252 -13.25 1.52 -13.58
C ARG A 252 -14.43 0.84 -14.28
N PRO A 253 -15.06 1.50 -15.27
CA PRO A 253 -16.27 0.99 -15.90
C PRO A 253 -16.00 -0.22 -16.80
N SER A 254 -14.78 -0.37 -17.33
CA SER A 254 -14.41 -1.44 -18.24
C SER A 254 -14.20 -2.77 -17.52
N ASP A 255 -14.62 -3.87 -18.15
CA ASP A 255 -14.49 -5.22 -17.59
C ASP A 255 -13.03 -5.69 -17.45
N GLY A 256 -12.15 -5.19 -18.32
CA GLY A 256 -10.72 -5.50 -18.29
C GLY A 256 -9.91 -4.71 -17.27
N ASP A 257 -10.46 -3.65 -16.67
CA ASP A 257 -9.74 -2.75 -15.77
C ASP A 257 -9.83 -3.20 -14.30
N SER A 258 -9.44 -4.46 -14.05
CA SER A 258 -9.32 -4.98 -12.69
C SER A 258 -8.12 -4.36 -11.98
N GLY A 259 -8.31 -4.01 -10.71
CA GLY A 259 -7.27 -3.44 -9.87
C GLY A 259 -7.83 -2.56 -8.76
N THR A 260 -6.95 -1.77 -8.14
CA THR A 260 -7.25 -0.98 -6.94
C THR A 260 -6.80 0.46 -7.11
N THR A 261 -7.67 1.40 -6.71
CA THR A 261 -7.31 2.79 -6.48
C THR A 261 -7.18 2.99 -4.98
N ILE A 262 -5.95 3.24 -4.51
CA ILE A 262 -5.63 3.58 -3.13
C ILE A 262 -5.64 5.10 -3.01
N ILE A 263 -6.42 5.63 -2.08
CA ILE A 263 -6.66 7.06 -1.92
C ILE A 263 -6.21 7.44 -0.51
N ILE A 264 -5.18 8.28 -0.43
CA ILE A 264 -4.59 8.76 0.82
C ILE A 264 -5.04 10.23 0.99
N PRO A 265 -6.11 10.50 1.77
CA PRO A 265 -6.54 11.85 2.08
C PRO A 265 -5.54 12.55 3.00
N PHE A 266 -5.48 13.88 2.92
CA PHE A 266 -4.53 14.68 3.70
C PHE A 266 -3.10 14.16 3.54
N TRP A 267 -2.69 14.01 2.28
CA TRP A 267 -1.39 13.47 1.90
C TRP A 267 -0.25 14.28 2.53
N ALA A 268 0.52 13.61 3.37
CA ALA A 268 1.78 14.09 3.93
C ALA A 268 2.90 13.25 3.34
N ALA A 269 3.63 13.83 2.38
CA ALA A 269 4.73 13.14 1.74
C ALA A 269 5.75 12.67 2.80
N PRO A 270 6.17 11.39 2.77
CA PRO A 270 7.26 10.93 3.61
C PRO A 270 8.54 11.72 3.33
N GLU A 271 9.43 11.78 4.30
CA GLU A 271 10.72 12.44 4.13
C GLU A 271 11.55 11.71 3.06
N GLY A 272 12.04 12.46 2.08
CA GLY A 272 12.90 11.97 1.00
C GLY A 272 14.38 12.24 1.26
N ASP A 273 15.24 11.63 0.44
CA ASP A 273 16.71 11.77 0.52
C ASP A 273 17.23 13.07 -0.14
N GLN A 274 16.38 13.78 -0.89
CA GLN A 274 16.79 14.97 -1.64
C GLN A 274 15.82 16.15 -1.47
N PRO A 275 16.17 17.11 -0.60
CA PRO A 275 15.40 18.33 -0.42
C PRO A 275 15.24 19.11 -1.74
N GLY A 276 14.04 19.64 -1.97
CA GLY A 276 13.74 20.49 -3.13
C GLY A 276 13.30 19.76 -4.40
N ILE A 277 13.37 18.43 -4.45
CA ILE A 277 12.75 17.65 -5.54
C ILE A 277 11.26 17.48 -5.24
N LEU A 278 10.43 17.68 -6.27
CA LEU A 278 8.98 17.51 -6.17
C LEU A 278 8.59 16.03 -5.98
N ASP A 279 7.60 15.77 -5.12
CA ASP A 279 7.13 14.43 -4.75
C ASP A 279 6.94 13.47 -5.94
N HIS A 280 6.29 13.91 -7.01
CA HIS A 280 6.04 13.08 -8.21
C HIS A 280 7.34 12.68 -8.95
N ALA A 281 8.33 13.56 -9.00
CA ALA A 281 9.63 13.27 -9.59
C ALA A 281 10.44 12.28 -8.71
N LEU A 282 10.35 12.41 -7.37
CA LEU A 282 10.93 11.43 -6.44
C LEU A 282 10.29 10.05 -6.63
N ILE A 283 8.97 9.98 -6.76
CA ILE A 283 8.25 8.73 -7.03
C ILE A 283 8.79 8.05 -8.29
N ALA A 284 8.85 8.77 -9.42
CA ALA A 284 9.35 8.21 -10.69
C ALA A 284 10.81 7.76 -10.57
N ARG A 285 11.65 8.54 -9.89
CA ARG A 285 13.06 8.18 -9.65
C ARG A 285 13.21 6.92 -8.83
N TYR A 286 12.50 6.79 -7.71
CA TYR A 286 12.59 5.60 -6.87
C TYR A 286 12.00 4.37 -7.58
N ALA A 287 10.94 4.55 -8.36
CA ALA A 287 10.41 3.50 -9.21
C ALA A 287 11.46 3.01 -10.22
N ALA A 288 12.14 3.92 -10.93
CA ALA A 288 13.22 3.57 -11.85
C ALA A 288 14.38 2.87 -11.12
N ARG A 289 14.81 3.41 -9.97
CA ARG A 289 15.92 2.85 -9.17
C ARG A 289 15.70 1.40 -8.76
N TYR A 290 14.50 1.07 -8.28
CA TYR A 290 14.25 -0.23 -7.66
C TYR A 290 13.52 -1.23 -8.57
N PHE A 291 12.85 -0.75 -9.62
CA PHE A 291 12.01 -1.59 -10.49
C PHE A 291 12.37 -1.51 -11.96
N TRP A 292 13.54 -0.96 -12.32
CA TRP A 292 13.99 -0.96 -13.71
C TRP A 292 13.94 -2.34 -14.39
N PRO A 293 14.20 -3.51 -13.75
CA PRO A 293 14.10 -4.79 -14.47
C PRO A 293 12.67 -5.06 -14.93
N ALA A 294 11.69 -4.83 -14.04
CA ALA A 294 10.28 -5.03 -14.35
C ALA A 294 9.77 -4.04 -15.42
N ILE A 295 10.30 -2.81 -15.42
CA ILE A 295 9.98 -1.79 -16.44
C ILE A 295 10.61 -2.15 -17.79
N VAL A 296 11.85 -2.63 -17.80
CA VAL A 296 12.57 -3.08 -19.01
C VAL A 296 11.90 -4.31 -19.64
N ASP A 297 11.39 -5.22 -18.82
CA ASP A 297 10.66 -6.42 -19.26
C ASP A 297 9.21 -6.13 -19.68
N ASP A 298 8.79 -4.87 -19.67
CA ASP A 298 7.41 -4.42 -19.97
C ASP A 298 6.34 -5.05 -19.07
N SER A 299 6.74 -5.61 -17.92
CA SER A 299 5.84 -6.17 -16.91
C SER A 299 5.26 -5.10 -15.97
N LEU A 300 5.94 -3.95 -15.85
CA LEU A 300 5.55 -2.82 -15.01
C LEU A 300 5.65 -1.50 -15.77
N GLU A 301 4.65 -0.64 -15.60
CA GLU A 301 4.70 0.76 -15.99
C GLU A 301 4.34 1.65 -14.81
N VAL A 302 5.19 2.65 -14.55
CA VAL A 302 5.00 3.57 -13.44
C VAL A 302 5.05 5.01 -13.94
N THR A 303 3.99 5.76 -13.66
CA THR A 303 3.93 7.20 -13.92
C THR A 303 3.53 7.94 -12.66
N ALA A 304 4.01 9.18 -12.51
CA ALA A 304 3.67 10.06 -11.41
C ALA A 304 3.26 11.43 -11.92
N THR A 305 2.08 11.88 -11.53
CA THR A 305 1.46 13.15 -11.93
C THR A 305 1.44 14.10 -10.74
N SER A 306 1.95 15.32 -10.93
CA SER A 306 1.86 16.41 -9.96
C SER A 306 0.46 17.05 -9.93
N SER A 307 0.22 17.93 -8.94
CA SER A 307 -1.07 18.64 -8.81
C SER A 307 -1.38 19.62 -9.93
N ASP A 308 -0.37 20.11 -10.63
CA ASP A 308 -0.49 20.97 -11.82
C ASP A 308 -0.50 20.19 -13.13
N GLY A 309 -0.45 18.85 -13.09
CA GLY A 309 -0.60 17.98 -14.25
C GLY A 309 0.70 17.66 -14.99
N ASN A 310 1.86 17.89 -14.38
CA ASN A 310 3.14 17.43 -14.92
C ASN A 310 3.28 15.93 -14.65
N ASP A 311 3.41 15.17 -15.75
CA ASP A 311 3.60 13.73 -15.73
C ASP A 311 5.08 13.38 -15.88
N VAL A 312 5.57 12.45 -15.07
CA VAL A 312 6.91 11.88 -15.18
C VAL A 312 6.79 10.36 -15.23
N SER A 313 7.38 9.72 -16.25
CA SER A 313 7.48 8.27 -16.34
C SER A 313 8.78 7.78 -15.72
N ALA A 314 8.71 6.69 -14.97
CA ALA A 314 9.92 6.01 -14.49
C ALA A 314 10.79 5.48 -15.65
N ALA A 315 10.17 5.17 -16.80
CA ALA A 315 10.87 4.71 -18.00
C ALA A 315 11.84 5.79 -18.55
N ASP A 316 11.51 7.07 -18.40
CA ASP A 316 12.32 8.19 -18.91
C ASP A 316 13.64 8.34 -18.13
N LEU A 317 13.70 7.77 -16.91
CA LEU A 317 14.84 7.83 -16.01
C LEU A 317 15.77 6.61 -16.13
N LEU A 318 15.45 5.64 -16.99
CA LEU A 318 16.21 4.40 -17.14
C LEU A 318 17.62 4.60 -17.72
N SER A 319 17.86 5.72 -18.41
CA SER A 319 19.18 6.08 -18.95
C SER A 319 20.28 6.10 -17.88
N HIS A 320 19.92 6.38 -16.62
CA HIS A 320 20.86 6.37 -15.49
C HIS A 320 21.33 4.96 -15.10
N TYR A 321 20.61 3.93 -15.55
CA TYR A 321 20.87 2.52 -15.24
C TYR A 321 21.34 1.73 -16.46
N GLU A 322 21.64 2.39 -17.58
CA GLU A 322 21.96 1.75 -18.86
C GLU A 322 23.05 0.66 -18.77
N PRO A 323 24.18 0.84 -18.04
CA PRO A 323 25.17 -0.22 -17.89
C PRO A 323 24.60 -1.50 -17.24
N PHE A 324 23.73 -1.35 -16.24
CA PHE A 324 23.08 -2.47 -15.55
C PHE A 324 22.02 -3.12 -16.43
N ILE A 325 21.25 -2.32 -17.18
CA ILE A 325 20.23 -2.80 -18.12
C ILE A 325 20.87 -3.64 -19.22
N GLN A 326 22.00 -3.20 -19.77
CA GLN A 326 22.75 -3.94 -20.80
C GLN A 326 23.25 -5.28 -20.27
N LEU A 327 23.82 -5.30 -19.06
CA LEU A 327 24.24 -6.54 -18.41
C LEU A 327 23.06 -7.51 -18.20
N TYR A 328 21.95 -6.99 -17.68
CA TYR A 328 20.73 -7.76 -17.44
C TYR A 328 20.16 -8.40 -18.70
N LYS A 329 20.03 -7.62 -19.78
CA LYS A 329 19.54 -8.11 -21.08
C LYS A 329 20.43 -9.24 -21.61
N ARG A 330 21.75 -9.11 -21.51
CA ARG A 330 22.71 -10.16 -21.91
C ARG A 330 22.56 -11.44 -21.07
N THR A 331 22.43 -11.29 -19.75
CA THR A 331 22.23 -12.42 -18.84
C THR A 331 20.93 -13.17 -19.17
N ASN A 332 19.84 -12.45 -19.44
CA ASN A 332 18.56 -13.06 -19.79
C ASN A 332 18.55 -13.67 -21.20
N SER A 333 19.28 -13.09 -22.16
CA SER A 333 19.38 -13.66 -23.52
C SER A 333 20.31 -14.87 -23.59
N GLY A 334 21.12 -15.13 -22.55
CA GLY A 334 22.10 -16.22 -22.53
C GLY A 334 23.31 -15.98 -23.45
N VAL A 335 23.55 -14.73 -23.87
CA VAL A 335 24.64 -14.36 -24.77
C VAL A 335 25.69 -13.57 -23.97
N PRO A 336 26.85 -14.16 -23.63
CA PRO A 336 27.92 -13.43 -22.96
C PRO A 336 28.49 -12.35 -23.88
N GLY A 337 28.87 -11.20 -23.32
CA GLY A 337 29.70 -10.23 -24.02
C GLY A 337 31.13 -10.72 -24.22
N LEU A 338 31.89 -10.02 -25.08
CA LEU A 338 33.25 -10.41 -25.50
C LEU A 338 34.26 -10.61 -24.34
N LYS A 339 33.99 -10.04 -23.17
CA LYS A 339 34.82 -10.12 -21.95
C LYS A 339 34.05 -10.71 -20.76
N ASP A 340 32.81 -11.15 -20.96
CA ASP A 340 31.97 -11.63 -19.87
C ASP A 340 32.26 -13.13 -19.65
N VAL A 341 32.43 -13.54 -18.40
CA VAL A 341 32.40 -14.98 -18.06
C VAL A 341 30.96 -15.44 -18.24
N ALA A 342 30.75 -16.52 -19.01
CA ALA A 342 29.41 -17.07 -19.20
C ALA A 342 28.77 -17.36 -17.83
N PRO A 343 27.52 -16.93 -17.58
CA PRO A 343 26.87 -17.22 -16.32
C PRO A 343 26.73 -18.74 -16.16
N GLU A 344 27.46 -19.30 -15.20
CA GLU A 344 27.35 -20.71 -14.86
C GLU A 344 26.09 -20.91 -13.99
N LYS A 345 25.14 -21.68 -14.52
CA LYS A 345 23.96 -22.09 -13.75
C LYS A 345 24.38 -23.18 -12.78
N ILE A 346 24.55 -22.80 -11.51
CA ILE A 346 24.81 -23.76 -10.43
C ILE A 346 23.45 -24.16 -9.83
N ASP A 347 23.01 -25.37 -10.14
CA ASP A 347 21.90 -26.00 -9.43
C ASP A 347 22.41 -26.48 -8.06
N PHE A 348 21.97 -25.85 -6.98
CA PHE A 348 22.24 -26.34 -5.64
C PHE A 348 20.95 -26.71 -4.91
N THR A 349 20.99 -27.82 -4.19
CA THR A 349 19.87 -28.21 -3.33
C THR A 349 19.99 -27.44 -2.02
N VAL A 350 19.04 -26.55 -1.74
CA VAL A 350 18.93 -25.92 -0.42
C VAL A 350 18.74 -27.03 0.62
N PRO A 351 19.63 -27.16 1.63
CA PRO A 351 19.45 -28.15 2.68
C PRO A 351 18.07 -27.98 3.30
N LYS A 352 17.35 -29.09 3.53
CA LYS A 352 16.08 -29.02 4.26
C LYS A 352 16.35 -28.31 5.59
N GLY A 353 15.75 -27.14 5.79
CA GLY A 353 15.67 -26.53 7.11
C GLY A 353 14.96 -27.49 8.08
N PRO A 354 14.98 -27.19 9.39
CA PRO A 354 14.21 -27.97 10.35
C PRO A 354 12.76 -28.13 9.86
N PRO A 355 12.15 -29.32 10.04
CA PRO A 355 10.86 -29.63 9.45
C PRO A 355 9.83 -28.54 9.82
N PRO A 356 9.03 -28.06 8.85
CA PRO A 356 7.92 -27.18 9.15
C PRO A 356 6.99 -27.87 10.16
N ARG A 357 6.37 -27.10 11.06
CA ARG A 357 5.42 -27.60 12.08
C ARG A 357 4.16 -28.27 11.50
N THR A 358 4.03 -28.34 10.17
CA THR A 358 2.91 -28.94 9.46
C THR A 358 3.41 -29.72 8.25
N GLU A 359 3.08 -31.01 8.19
CA GLU A 359 3.44 -31.92 7.11
C GLU A 359 2.68 -31.56 5.82
N GLY A 360 3.37 -30.87 4.92
CA GLY A 360 2.91 -30.64 3.55
C GLY A 360 4.10 -30.62 2.60
N PRO A 361 3.95 -31.10 1.34
CA PRO A 361 5.05 -31.15 0.39
C PRO A 361 5.36 -29.74 -0.14
N THR A 362 6.26 -29.01 0.52
CA THR A 362 6.84 -27.78 -0.03
C THR A 362 8.14 -28.08 -0.78
N LYS A 363 8.16 -27.84 -2.10
CA LYS A 363 9.40 -27.63 -2.85
C LYS A 363 9.69 -26.14 -2.87
N THR A 364 10.72 -25.72 -2.16
CA THR A 364 11.24 -24.35 -2.23
C THR A 364 12.29 -24.30 -3.33
N PHE A 365 12.07 -23.51 -4.37
CA PHE A 365 13.11 -23.16 -5.33
C PHE A 365 13.54 -21.72 -5.03
N ALA A 366 14.83 -21.52 -4.76
CA ALA A 366 15.45 -20.19 -4.78
C ALA A 366 16.34 -20.14 -6.03
N ARG A 367 16.11 -19.17 -6.91
CA ARG A 367 17.06 -18.83 -7.99
C ARG A 367 17.91 -17.67 -7.50
N VAL A 368 19.20 -17.91 -7.35
CA VAL A 368 20.21 -16.86 -7.13
C VAL A 368 21.02 -16.77 -8.41
N ALA A 369 20.95 -15.63 -9.10
CA ALA A 369 21.85 -15.32 -10.21
C ALA A 369 22.95 -14.39 -9.67
N MET A 370 24.19 -14.87 -9.61
CA MET A 370 25.35 -14.04 -9.30
C MET A 370 26.13 -13.82 -10.59
N THR A 371 26.44 -12.56 -10.89
CA THR A 371 27.31 -12.19 -12.02
C THR A 371 28.62 -11.67 -11.44
N PHE A 372 29.75 -12.26 -11.82
CA PHE A 372 31.07 -11.82 -11.42
C PHE A 372 31.74 -11.12 -12.59
N VAL A 373 32.35 -9.96 -12.34
CA VAL A 373 33.27 -9.32 -13.28
C VAL A 373 34.67 -9.70 -12.81
N ALA A 374 35.37 -10.52 -13.58
CA ALA A 374 36.79 -10.78 -13.38
C ALA A 374 37.59 -9.88 -14.32
N GLU A 375 38.36 -8.93 -13.79
CA GLU A 375 39.41 -8.28 -14.55
C GLU A 375 40.57 -9.27 -14.70
N ALA A 376 40.84 -9.70 -15.94
CA ALA A 376 42.11 -10.33 -16.26
C ALA A 376 43.14 -9.21 -16.45
N GLU A 377 44.08 -9.07 -15.53
CA GLU A 377 45.33 -8.36 -15.79
C GLU A 377 46.07 -9.11 -16.91
N VAL A 378 46.35 -8.43 -18.02
CA VAL A 378 47.19 -8.93 -19.11
C VAL A 378 48.61 -8.41 -18.92
#